data_AF-A0A8T4UU31-F1
#
_entry.id   AF-A0A8T4UU31-F1
#
_cell.length_a   1.000
_cell.length_b   1.000
_cell.length_c   1.000
_cell.angle_alpha   90.00
_cell.angle_beta   90.00
_cell.angle_gamma   90.00
#
_symmetry.space_group_name_H-M   'P 1'
#
loop_
_entity.id
_entity.type
_entity.pdbx_description
1 polymer ?
#
loop_
_entity_poly.entity_id
_entity_poly.type
_entity_poly.pdbx_seq_one_letter_code
_entity_poly.pdbx_strand_id
1 'polypeptide(L)'
;MVKKRGSRRYKARVSHTRLKYNRGSSSKYIKKQIKKKIKRIKIKNFGHKHIKQIHKQFIFKKNKLKHKIFRYKVIKKSPIKHSRKHQIIREHKVIREHPVRKITKRGIKKKINSKTRLVIGSRWSTLLHELKNIFITILIILTLFLGGIGILGMLILKKSLSEIIIFGAISMAGLIIEIIFFVQSTWGYNFKTGTKYETSTKKVSFLKNYLKKIHFPKLSIPKAESQKQVESKKVSKNDINLGAYETEIDAVYRLVKEKKNIPLQDIVSKFKVTEAIVQEWVRILEEHKLVIVHYPTFGSPTLKLFEESKTNLENIEKKSEKK
;
A
#
# COMPACT_ATOMS: atom_id res chain seq x y z
N MET A 1 17.82 -53.74 -36.12
CA MET A 1 18.73 -52.63 -36.51
C MET A 1 18.49 -51.42 -35.60
N VAL A 2 19.38 -51.16 -34.64
CA VAL A 2 19.24 -50.05 -33.66
C VAL A 2 20.33 -49.01 -33.94
N LYS A 3 19.93 -47.82 -34.40
CA LYS A 3 20.85 -46.69 -34.70
C LYS A 3 21.28 -45.97 -33.42
N LYS A 4 22.54 -46.17 -33.01
CA LYS A 4 23.22 -45.39 -31.95
C LYS A 4 23.37 -43.92 -32.40
N ARG A 5 22.81 -42.96 -31.64
CA ARG A 5 23.06 -41.52 -31.83
C ARG A 5 24.26 -41.09 -30.99
N GLY A 6 25.29 -40.58 -31.65
CA GLY A 6 26.52 -40.07 -31.04
C GLY A 6 26.34 -38.72 -30.34
N SER A 7 26.85 -38.63 -29.13
CA SER A 7 26.93 -37.41 -28.31
C SER A 7 28.02 -36.46 -28.84
N ARG A 8 27.62 -35.32 -29.43
CA ARG A 8 28.54 -34.22 -29.78
C ARG A 8 28.84 -33.38 -28.55
N ARG A 9 30.07 -33.47 -28.02
CA ARG A 9 30.61 -32.54 -27.02
C ARG A 9 31.08 -31.26 -27.71
N TYR A 10 30.39 -30.15 -27.49
CA TYR A 10 30.89 -28.82 -27.84
C TYR A 10 31.82 -28.30 -26.73
N LYS A 11 33.12 -28.16 -27.04
CA LYS A 11 34.09 -27.42 -26.21
C LYS A 11 33.90 -25.92 -26.46
N ALA A 12 33.34 -25.20 -25.50
CA ALA A 12 33.28 -23.74 -25.54
C ALA A 12 34.67 -23.14 -25.29
N ARG A 13 35.25 -22.51 -26.32
CA ARG A 13 36.52 -21.79 -26.27
C ARG A 13 36.24 -20.36 -25.78
N VAL A 14 36.55 -20.06 -24.52
CA VAL A 14 36.39 -18.72 -23.93
C VAL A 14 37.56 -17.84 -24.37
N SER A 15 37.31 -16.89 -25.27
CA SER A 15 38.28 -15.86 -25.65
C SER A 15 38.23 -14.70 -24.64
N HIS A 16 39.29 -14.55 -23.84
CA HIS A 16 39.48 -13.39 -22.97
C HIS A 16 40.03 -12.19 -23.76
N THR A 17 39.14 -11.39 -24.34
CA THR A 17 39.50 -10.05 -24.82
C THR A 17 39.54 -9.07 -23.64
N ARG A 18 40.74 -8.83 -23.10
CA ARG A 18 40.99 -7.75 -22.14
C ARG A 18 40.92 -6.40 -22.85
N LEU A 19 39.75 -5.75 -22.84
CA LEU A 19 39.64 -4.35 -23.23
C LEU A 19 40.31 -3.46 -22.17
N LYS A 20 41.50 -2.95 -22.49
CA LYS A 20 42.17 -1.86 -21.75
C LYS A 20 41.34 -0.58 -21.91
N TYR A 21 40.46 -0.30 -20.94
CA TYR A 21 39.77 1.00 -20.87
C TYR A 21 40.77 2.13 -20.57
N ASN A 22 41.04 2.95 -21.58
CA ASN A 22 41.89 4.12 -21.49
C ASN A 22 41.16 5.23 -20.70
N ARG A 23 41.53 5.44 -19.43
CA ARG A 23 40.82 6.32 -18.46
C ARG A 23 40.92 7.82 -18.76
N GLY A 24 41.69 8.24 -19.77
CA GLY A 24 41.89 9.66 -20.13
C GLY A 24 40.73 10.31 -20.90
N SER A 25 40.02 9.56 -21.74
CA SER A 25 39.09 10.14 -22.73
C SER A 25 37.72 10.53 -22.15
N SER A 26 37.30 9.91 -21.04
CA SER A 26 36.00 10.15 -20.41
C SER A 26 35.89 11.55 -19.78
N SER A 27 36.97 12.07 -19.19
CA SER A 27 36.96 13.36 -18.48
C SER A 27 36.75 14.55 -19.42
N LYS A 28 37.41 14.56 -20.58
CA LYS A 28 37.22 15.62 -21.59
C LYS A 28 35.80 15.61 -22.16
N TYR A 29 35.24 14.43 -22.42
CA TYR A 29 33.86 14.29 -22.92
C TYR A 29 32.82 14.78 -21.90
N ILE A 30 32.97 14.39 -20.63
CA ILE A 30 32.08 14.81 -19.54
C ILE A 30 32.18 16.34 -19.32
N LYS A 31 33.38 16.92 -19.35
CA LYS A 31 33.56 18.38 -19.26
C LYS A 31 32.87 19.11 -20.42
N LYS A 32 32.97 18.59 -21.66
CA LYS A 32 32.31 19.18 -22.85
C LYS A 32 30.77 19.13 -22.73
N GLN A 33 30.22 18.01 -22.26
CA GLN A 33 28.77 17.86 -22.01
C GLN A 33 28.25 18.80 -20.91
N ILE A 34 29.01 18.96 -19.82
CA ILE A 34 28.67 19.90 -18.73
C ILE A 34 28.69 21.35 -19.23
N LYS A 35 29.71 21.74 -20.01
CA LYS A 35 29.83 23.10 -20.57
C LYS A 35 28.66 23.43 -21.50
N LYS A 36 28.21 22.47 -22.32
CA LYS A 36 27.00 22.61 -23.16
C LYS A 36 25.72 22.79 -22.34
N LYS A 37 25.53 22.01 -21.26
CA LYS A 37 24.36 22.14 -20.36
C LYS A 37 24.32 23.50 -19.65
N ILE A 38 25.46 23.99 -19.15
CA ILE A 38 25.53 25.30 -18.49
C ILE A 38 25.20 26.43 -19.47
N LYS A 39 25.70 26.37 -20.72
CA LYS A 39 25.40 27.37 -21.75
C LYS A 39 23.89 27.41 -22.08
N ARG A 40 23.21 26.26 -22.13
CA ARG A 40 21.75 26.18 -22.34
C ARG A 40 20.94 26.74 -21.16
N ILE A 41 21.42 26.60 -19.93
CA ILE A 41 20.75 27.14 -18.74
C ILE A 41 20.88 28.66 -18.67
N LYS A 42 22.01 29.25 -19.11
CA LYS A 42 22.21 30.71 -19.16
C LYS A 42 21.30 31.45 -20.15
N ILE A 43 20.76 30.77 -21.17
CA ILE A 43 19.90 31.38 -22.21
C ILE A 43 18.44 31.53 -21.74
N LYS A 44 18.04 30.85 -20.66
CA LYS A 44 16.72 31.05 -20.06
C LYS A 44 16.86 32.03 -18.90
N ASN A 45 16.18 33.18 -18.99
CA ASN A 45 16.11 34.22 -17.96
C ASN A 45 15.46 33.66 -16.66
N PHE A 46 16.22 32.86 -15.91
CA PHE A 46 15.83 32.41 -14.59
C PHE A 46 16.27 33.46 -13.58
N GLY A 47 15.29 34.05 -12.89
CA GLY A 47 15.52 35.06 -11.86
C GLY A 47 16.58 34.63 -10.84
N HIS A 48 17.33 35.62 -10.34
CA HIS A 48 18.54 35.45 -9.52
C HIS A 48 18.37 34.51 -8.30
N LYS A 49 17.15 34.36 -7.78
CA LYS A 49 16.82 33.45 -6.67
C LYS A 49 16.96 31.96 -7.06
N HIS A 50 16.56 31.59 -8.27
CA HIS A 50 16.63 30.20 -8.73
C HIS A 50 18.08 29.73 -8.97
N ILE A 51 18.93 30.64 -9.45
CA ILE A 51 20.36 30.39 -9.65
C ILE A 51 21.07 30.11 -8.31
N LYS A 52 20.74 30.87 -7.24
CA LYS A 52 21.28 30.63 -5.89
C LYS A 52 20.90 29.25 -5.34
N GLN A 53 19.66 28.79 -5.57
CA GLN A 53 19.24 27.44 -5.15
C GLN A 53 19.96 26.32 -5.92
N ILE A 54 20.07 26.46 -7.23
CA ILE A 54 20.80 25.47 -8.07
C ILE A 54 22.27 25.42 -7.65
N HIS A 55 22.89 26.56 -7.35
CA HIS A 55 24.28 26.62 -6.90
C HIS A 55 24.48 25.92 -5.54
N LYS A 56 23.58 26.14 -4.56
CA LYS A 56 23.60 25.43 -3.28
C LYS A 56 23.49 23.91 -3.45
N GLN A 57 22.59 23.43 -4.31
CA GLN A 57 22.46 22.00 -4.59
C GLN A 57 23.72 21.42 -5.25
N PHE A 58 24.40 22.19 -6.10
CA PHE A 58 25.62 21.76 -6.77
C PHE A 58 26.81 21.66 -5.79
N ILE A 59 26.97 22.64 -4.89
CA ILE A 59 27.99 22.60 -3.82
C ILE A 59 27.78 21.37 -2.93
N PHE A 60 26.53 21.11 -2.54
CA PHE A 60 26.19 19.96 -1.71
C PHE A 60 26.56 18.62 -2.39
N LYS A 61 26.23 18.44 -3.67
CA LYS A 61 26.62 17.24 -4.44
C LYS A 61 28.13 17.11 -4.59
N LYS A 62 28.86 18.21 -4.81
CA LYS A 62 30.33 18.23 -4.91
C LYS A 62 30.99 17.77 -3.60
N ASN A 63 30.49 18.24 -2.45
CA ASN A 63 31.02 17.85 -1.13
C ASN A 63 30.70 16.38 -0.79
N LYS A 64 29.51 15.89 -1.15
CA LYS A 64 29.14 14.48 -0.99
C LYS A 64 30.04 13.54 -1.80
N LEU A 65 30.45 13.96 -3.00
CA LEU A 65 31.41 13.21 -3.83
C LEU A 65 32.82 13.21 -3.24
N LYS A 66 33.28 14.35 -2.69
CA LYS A 66 34.58 14.42 -1.99
C LYS A 66 34.64 13.43 -0.80
N HIS A 67 33.59 13.36 0.01
CA HIS A 67 33.51 12.41 1.13
C HIS A 67 33.54 10.95 0.67
N LYS A 68 32.89 10.61 -0.44
CA LYS A 68 32.96 9.24 -1.01
C LYS A 68 34.37 8.91 -1.47
N ILE A 69 35.04 9.81 -2.18
CA ILE A 69 36.42 9.60 -2.66
C ILE A 69 37.38 9.45 -1.48
N PHE A 70 37.18 10.21 -0.40
CA PHE A 70 38.00 10.13 0.80
C PHE A 70 37.87 8.76 1.49
N ARG A 71 36.66 8.22 1.64
CA ARG A 71 36.44 6.87 2.19
C ARG A 71 37.12 5.78 1.37
N TYR A 72 37.11 5.87 0.05
CA TYR A 72 37.80 4.92 -0.82
C TYR A 72 39.34 4.99 -0.70
N LYS A 73 39.90 6.15 -0.33
CA LYS A 73 41.35 6.33 -0.16
C LYS A 73 41.85 5.77 1.17
N VAL A 74 41.02 5.81 2.22
CA VAL A 74 41.34 5.25 3.55
C VAL A 74 41.39 3.72 3.53
N ILE A 75 40.58 3.06 2.71
CA ILE A 75 40.51 1.58 2.66
C ILE A 75 41.73 0.94 1.94
N LYS A 76 42.55 1.72 1.24
CA LYS A 76 43.72 1.19 0.48
C LYS A 76 45.05 1.23 1.23
N LYS A 77 45.10 1.68 2.49
CA LYS A 77 46.34 1.80 3.28
C LYS A 77 46.42 0.82 4.46
N SER A 78 45.81 -0.36 4.39
CA SER A 78 46.17 -1.46 5.30
C SER A 78 47.30 -2.28 4.68
N PRO A 79 48.53 -2.23 5.23
CA PRO A 79 49.61 -3.06 4.72
C PRO A 79 49.29 -4.54 5.01
N ILE A 80 49.11 -5.31 3.94
CA ILE A 80 49.06 -6.77 3.99
C ILE A 80 50.50 -7.22 4.33
N LYS A 81 50.75 -7.58 5.59
CA LYS A 81 52.01 -8.19 6.01
C LYS A 81 52.11 -9.59 5.37
N HIS A 82 52.95 -9.72 4.35
CA HIS A 82 53.38 -11.00 3.82
C HIS A 82 54.34 -11.68 4.80
N SER A 83 53.95 -12.86 5.28
CA SER A 83 54.77 -13.79 6.05
C SER A 83 55.92 -14.32 5.19
N ARG A 84 57.16 -13.96 5.52
CA ARG A 84 58.38 -14.65 5.07
C ARG A 84 58.81 -15.67 6.12
N LYS A 85 59.22 -16.83 5.62
CA LYS A 85 59.78 -17.98 6.32
C LYS A 85 61.23 -17.73 6.78
N HIS A 86 61.63 -18.52 7.77
CA HIS A 86 62.97 -18.92 8.22
C HIS A 86 63.75 -18.04 9.21
N GLN A 87 63.83 -18.51 10.45
CA GLN A 87 65.03 -18.79 11.27
C GLN A 87 64.52 -19.39 12.59
N ILE A 88 64.60 -20.71 12.80
CA ILE A 88 65.64 -21.39 13.60
C ILE A 88 66.23 -20.47 14.67
N ILE A 89 65.78 -20.63 15.91
CA ILE A 89 66.61 -20.71 17.13
C ILE A 89 65.73 -21.38 18.21
N ARG A 90 66.36 -22.35 18.88
CA ARG A 90 65.84 -23.13 20.01
C ARG A 90 65.60 -22.21 21.19
N GLU A 91 64.48 -22.36 21.88
CA GLU A 91 64.42 -22.17 23.33
C GLU A 91 63.14 -22.80 23.90
N HIS A 92 63.35 -23.68 24.88
CA HIS A 92 62.33 -24.38 25.63
C HIS A 92 61.39 -23.39 26.32
N LYS A 93 60.09 -23.44 26.02
CA LYS A 93 59.07 -22.85 26.89
C LYS A 93 57.76 -23.61 26.82
N VAL A 94 57.58 -24.45 27.83
CA VAL A 94 56.33 -24.92 28.46
C VAL A 94 55.08 -24.81 27.58
N ILE A 95 54.71 -25.95 27.01
CA ILE A 95 53.42 -26.17 26.35
C ILE A 95 52.33 -26.09 27.43
N ARG A 96 51.60 -24.96 27.48
CA ARG A 96 50.23 -24.95 28.02
C ARG A 96 49.31 -25.26 26.85
N GLU A 97 48.72 -26.44 26.89
CA GLU A 97 47.68 -26.87 25.98
C GLU A 97 46.49 -25.91 26.09
N HIS A 98 46.34 -25.02 25.10
CA HIS A 98 45.08 -24.31 24.93
C HIS A 98 44.11 -25.23 24.19
N PRO A 99 42.90 -25.46 24.72
CA PRO A 99 41.92 -26.32 24.06
C PRO A 99 41.54 -25.70 22.72
N VAL A 100 41.88 -26.42 21.65
CA VAL A 100 41.46 -26.12 20.28
C VAL A 100 39.92 -26.14 20.26
N ARG A 101 39.30 -24.96 20.35
CA ARG A 101 37.86 -24.82 20.14
C ARG A 101 37.53 -25.30 18.74
N LYS A 102 36.96 -26.51 18.65
CA LYS A 102 36.35 -27.06 17.42
C LYS A 102 35.30 -26.06 16.92
N ILE A 103 35.66 -25.24 15.94
CA ILE A 103 34.72 -24.37 15.23
C ILE A 103 33.79 -25.29 14.44
N THR A 104 32.64 -25.60 15.01
CA THR A 104 31.65 -26.44 14.36
C THR A 104 31.15 -25.75 13.08
N LYS A 105 31.05 -26.49 11.98
CA LYS A 105 30.57 -26.01 10.66
C LYS A 105 29.20 -25.30 10.71
N ARG A 106 28.44 -25.44 11.81
CA ARG A 106 27.18 -24.73 12.08
C ARG A 106 27.35 -23.21 12.27
N GLY A 107 28.48 -22.74 12.79
CA GLY A 107 28.73 -21.29 13.00
C GLY A 107 28.91 -20.50 11.70
N ILE A 108 29.47 -21.13 10.66
CA ILE A 108 29.78 -20.48 9.38
C ILE A 108 28.51 -20.34 8.50
N LYS A 109 27.61 -21.34 8.52
CA LYS A 109 26.33 -21.28 7.78
C LYS A 109 25.39 -20.17 8.29
N LYS A 110 25.36 -19.91 9.61
CA LYS A 110 24.54 -18.81 10.18
C LYS A 110 25.02 -17.42 9.75
N LYS A 111 26.33 -17.23 9.53
CA LYS A 111 26.91 -15.92 9.18
C LYS A 111 26.75 -15.55 7.70
N ILE A 112 26.55 -16.53 6.82
CA ILE A 112 26.31 -16.30 5.39
C ILE A 112 24.84 -15.93 5.13
N ASN A 113 23.89 -16.54 5.87
CA ASN A 113 22.45 -16.26 5.69
C ASN A 113 21.99 -14.89 6.21
N SER A 114 22.67 -14.29 7.19
CA SER A 114 22.30 -12.94 7.67
C SER A 114 22.73 -11.82 6.72
N LYS A 115 23.85 -12.01 6.00
CA LYS A 115 24.38 -11.01 5.07
C LYS A 115 23.59 -10.95 3.75
N THR A 116 23.06 -12.07 3.26
CA THR A 116 22.27 -12.10 2.02
C THR A 116 20.84 -11.59 2.23
N ARG A 117 20.21 -11.82 3.41
CA ARG A 117 18.89 -11.24 3.74
C ARG A 117 18.89 -9.71 3.80
N LEU A 118 19.98 -9.09 4.26
CA LEU A 118 20.08 -7.63 4.41
C LEU A 118 20.14 -6.88 3.07
N VAL A 119 20.65 -7.51 2.00
CA VAL A 119 20.80 -6.83 0.70
C VAL A 119 19.47 -6.83 -0.08
N ILE A 120 18.66 -7.88 0.05
CA ILE A 120 17.40 -8.02 -0.70
C ILE A 120 16.35 -7.03 -0.21
N GLY A 121 16.20 -6.82 1.11
CA GLY A 121 15.19 -5.91 1.66
C GLY A 121 15.33 -4.45 1.23
N SER A 122 16.56 -3.98 0.99
CA SER A 122 16.82 -2.57 0.64
C SER A 122 16.40 -2.17 -0.78
N ARG A 123 16.25 -3.13 -1.70
CA ARG A 123 15.90 -2.85 -3.11
C ARG A 123 14.38 -2.82 -3.32
N TRP A 124 13.63 -3.55 -2.51
CA TRP A 124 12.15 -3.56 -2.57
C TRP A 124 11.53 -2.27 -2.03
N SER A 125 12.11 -1.67 -1.00
CA SER A 125 11.58 -0.42 -0.44
C SER A 125 11.68 0.74 -1.44
N THR A 126 12.77 0.83 -2.20
CA THR A 126 12.90 1.85 -3.25
C THR A 126 11.90 1.65 -4.38
N LEU A 127 11.65 0.42 -4.80
CA LEU A 127 10.66 0.11 -5.84
C LEU A 127 9.23 0.42 -5.37
N LEU A 128 8.89 0.09 -4.13
CA LEU A 128 7.57 0.41 -3.56
C LEU A 128 7.35 1.92 -3.45
N HIS A 129 8.39 2.71 -3.14
CA HIS A 129 8.30 4.16 -3.15
C HIS A 129 8.09 4.73 -4.57
N GLU A 130 8.77 4.18 -5.57
CA GLU A 130 8.58 4.60 -6.97
C GLU A 130 7.17 4.26 -7.47
N LEU A 131 6.68 3.06 -7.18
CA LEU A 131 5.31 2.65 -7.53
C LEU A 131 4.24 3.50 -6.85
N LYS A 132 4.43 3.85 -5.57
CA LYS A 132 3.52 4.78 -4.87
C LYS A 132 3.45 6.14 -5.54
N ASN A 133 4.59 6.69 -5.95
CA ASN A 133 4.62 7.99 -6.63
C ASN A 133 3.92 7.92 -7.99
N ILE A 134 4.12 6.84 -8.75
CA ILE A 134 3.44 6.62 -10.04
C ILE A 134 1.91 6.53 -9.83
N PHE A 135 1.47 5.77 -8.83
CA PHE A 135 0.05 5.63 -8.53
C PHE A 135 -0.60 6.98 -8.15
N ILE A 136 0.08 7.77 -7.31
CA ILE A 136 -0.37 9.12 -6.95
C ILE A 136 -0.47 10.03 -8.18
N THR A 137 0.51 9.97 -9.09
CA THR A 137 0.44 10.77 -10.33
C THR A 137 -0.71 10.36 -11.24
N ILE A 138 -0.99 9.07 -11.37
CA ILE A 138 -2.13 8.57 -12.16
C ILE A 138 -3.44 9.03 -11.54
N LEU A 139 -3.57 8.97 -10.21
CA LEU A 139 -4.75 9.42 -9.50
C LEU A 139 -5.02 10.92 -9.71
N ILE A 140 -3.97 11.75 -9.67
CA ILE A 140 -4.07 13.21 -9.94
C ILE A 140 -4.50 13.48 -11.39
N ILE A 141 -3.97 12.73 -12.36
CA ILE A 141 -4.34 12.90 -13.77
C ILE A 141 -5.81 12.51 -13.97
N LEU A 142 -6.26 11.42 -13.35
CA LEU A 142 -7.64 10.93 -13.47
C LEU A 142 -8.65 11.93 -12.86
N THR A 143 -8.35 12.51 -11.70
CA THR A 143 -9.23 13.51 -11.07
C THR A 143 -9.31 14.80 -11.90
N LEU A 144 -8.21 15.25 -12.48
CA LEU A 144 -8.22 16.40 -13.41
C LEU A 144 -9.03 16.11 -14.68
N PHE A 145 -8.92 14.90 -15.23
CA PHE A 145 -9.65 14.51 -16.43
C PHE A 145 -11.17 14.44 -16.18
N LEU A 146 -11.59 13.82 -15.08
CA LEU A 146 -13.00 13.76 -14.67
C LEU A 146 -13.57 15.16 -14.39
N GLY A 147 -12.80 16.03 -13.74
CA GLY A 147 -13.17 17.43 -13.54
C GLY A 147 -13.39 18.18 -14.86
N GLY A 148 -12.52 17.95 -15.85
CA GLY A 148 -12.65 18.53 -17.19
C GLY A 148 -13.92 18.09 -17.91
N ILE A 149 -14.26 16.80 -17.84
CA ILE A 149 -15.51 16.27 -18.44
C ILE A 149 -16.74 16.89 -17.77
N GLY A 150 -16.72 17.04 -16.44
CA GLY A 150 -17.82 17.67 -15.69
C GLY A 150 -18.06 19.12 -16.14
N ILE A 151 -16.99 19.91 -16.27
CA ILE A 151 -17.07 21.30 -16.74
C ILE A 151 -17.60 21.37 -18.18
N LEU A 152 -17.12 20.47 -19.05
CA LEU A 152 -17.56 20.42 -20.45
C LEU A 152 -19.04 20.04 -20.55
N GLY A 153 -19.49 19.04 -19.78
CA GLY A 153 -20.90 18.64 -19.72
C GLY A 153 -21.80 19.78 -19.21
N MET A 154 -21.34 20.53 -18.21
CA MET A 154 -22.09 21.70 -17.71
C MET A 154 -22.18 22.85 -18.71
N LEU A 155 -21.13 23.09 -19.50
CA LEU A 155 -21.16 24.06 -20.60
C LEU A 155 -22.16 23.68 -21.69
N ILE A 156 -22.26 22.38 -22.01
CA ILE A 156 -23.21 21.87 -23.01
C ILE A 156 -24.66 22.01 -22.52
N LEU A 157 -24.91 21.82 -21.21
CA LEU A 157 -26.25 21.85 -20.63
C LEU A 157 -26.81 23.27 -20.36
N LYS A 158 -26.10 24.34 -20.74
CA LYS A 158 -26.48 25.76 -20.51
C LYS A 158 -26.98 26.03 -19.08
N LYS A 159 -26.36 25.38 -18.10
CA LYS A 159 -26.72 25.52 -16.68
C LYS A 159 -26.41 26.93 -16.16
N SER A 160 -27.19 27.39 -15.19
CA SER A 160 -26.98 28.70 -14.57
C SER A 160 -25.65 28.74 -13.81
N LEU A 161 -24.99 29.91 -13.78
CA LEU A 161 -23.69 30.11 -13.11
C LEU A 161 -23.72 29.71 -11.62
N SER A 162 -24.85 29.89 -10.93
CA SER A 162 -25.03 29.51 -9.53
C SER A 162 -24.99 27.99 -9.34
N GLU A 163 -25.62 27.22 -10.22
CA GLU A 163 -25.59 25.75 -10.19
C GLU A 163 -24.17 25.21 -10.42
N ILE A 164 -23.40 25.86 -11.31
CA ILE A 164 -22.00 25.51 -11.56
C ILE A 164 -21.15 25.73 -10.30
N ILE A 165 -21.35 26.85 -9.61
CA ILE A 165 -20.60 27.17 -8.37
C ILE A 165 -20.94 26.18 -7.25
N ILE A 166 -22.22 25.84 -7.08
CA ILE A 166 -22.65 24.87 -6.06
C ILE A 166 -22.05 23.49 -6.34
N PHE A 167 -22.11 23.02 -7.59
CA PHE A 167 -21.56 21.73 -7.96
C PHE A 167 -20.03 21.69 -7.80
N GLY A 168 -19.35 22.78 -8.17
CA GLY A 168 -17.92 22.93 -7.94
C GLY A 168 -17.55 22.87 -6.46
N ALA A 169 -18.33 23.50 -5.58
CA ALA A 169 -18.13 23.46 -4.14
C ALA A 169 -18.33 22.04 -3.56
N ILE A 170 -19.37 21.33 -3.99
CA ILE A 170 -19.64 19.94 -3.57
C ILE A 170 -18.50 19.02 -4.03
N SER A 171 -18.05 19.14 -5.28
CA SER A 171 -16.95 18.36 -5.83
C SER A 171 -15.63 18.59 -5.07
N MET A 172 -15.32 19.85 -4.75
CA MET A 172 -14.16 20.20 -3.93
C MET A 172 -14.24 19.63 -2.52
N ALA A 173 -15.42 19.64 -1.88
CA ALA A 173 -15.62 19.04 -0.57
C ALA A 173 -15.38 17.52 -0.60
N GLY A 174 -15.84 16.84 -1.65
CA GLY A 174 -15.58 15.41 -1.87
C GLY A 174 -14.08 15.10 -1.96
N LEU A 175 -13.32 15.87 -2.75
CA LEU A 175 -11.87 15.70 -2.87
C LEU A 175 -11.15 15.91 -1.52
N ILE A 176 -11.59 16.88 -0.71
CA ILE A 176 -11.00 17.12 0.62
C ILE A 176 -11.23 15.90 1.53
N ILE A 177 -12.43 15.31 1.51
CA ILE A 177 -12.76 14.11 2.29
C ILE A 177 -11.90 12.92 1.86
N GLU A 178 -11.75 12.68 0.56
CA GLU A 178 -10.88 11.62 0.03
C GLU A 178 -9.42 11.80 0.46
N ILE A 179 -8.90 13.03 0.41
CA ILE A 179 -7.55 13.35 0.88
C ILE A 179 -7.40 13.04 2.37
N ILE A 180 -8.40 13.40 3.20
CA ILE A 180 -8.39 13.11 4.64
C ILE A 180 -8.37 11.59 4.87
N PHE A 181 -9.22 10.84 4.18
CA PHE A 181 -9.30 9.38 4.30
C PHE A 181 -8.00 8.70 3.84
N PHE A 182 -7.41 9.19 2.76
CA PHE A 182 -6.11 8.72 2.27
C PHE A 182 -4.97 8.97 3.27
N VAL A 183 -4.94 10.16 3.88
CA VAL A 183 -3.95 10.49 4.94
C VAL A 183 -4.15 9.57 6.16
N GLN A 184 -5.39 9.33 6.59
CA GLN A 184 -5.68 8.42 7.70
C GLN A 184 -5.28 6.98 7.41
N SER A 185 -5.62 6.46 6.22
CA SER A 185 -5.26 5.10 5.80
C SER A 185 -3.75 4.89 5.70
N THR A 186 -3.02 5.87 5.15
CA THR A 186 -1.56 5.80 5.04
C THR A 186 -0.85 5.96 6.38
N TRP A 187 -1.44 6.67 7.34
CA TRP A 187 -0.89 6.79 8.70
C TRP A 187 -1.20 5.56 9.57
N GLY A 188 -2.39 4.96 9.44
CA GLY A 188 -2.79 3.78 10.20
C GLY A 188 -1.94 2.53 9.92
N TYR A 189 -1.43 2.38 8.70
CA TYR A 189 -0.64 1.21 8.29
C TYR A 189 0.77 1.12 8.93
N ASN A 190 1.29 2.20 9.52
CA ASN A 190 2.65 2.20 10.10
C ASN A 190 2.68 1.89 11.61
N PHE A 191 1.55 1.59 12.26
CA PHE A 191 1.51 1.40 13.72
C PHE A 191 1.88 -0.02 14.20
N LYS A 192 1.97 -1.01 13.30
CA LYS A 192 2.27 -2.41 13.67
C LYS A 192 3.75 -2.81 13.63
N THR A 193 4.63 -2.01 13.03
CA THR A 193 6.08 -2.26 13.11
C THR A 193 6.67 -1.34 14.17
N GLY A 194 7.00 -1.88 15.35
CA GLY A 194 7.42 -1.20 16.58
C GLY A 194 8.71 -0.37 16.51
N THR A 195 9.03 0.24 15.36
CA THR A 195 9.99 1.34 15.30
C THR A 195 9.30 2.59 15.83
N LYS A 196 9.69 3.01 17.04
CA LYS A 196 9.38 4.34 17.60
C LYS A 196 9.89 5.40 16.63
N TYR A 197 9.04 5.86 15.72
CA TYR A 197 9.26 7.15 15.11
C TYR A 197 8.83 8.18 16.14
N GLU A 198 9.77 8.97 16.66
CA GLU A 198 9.45 10.25 17.29
C GLU A 198 8.73 11.10 16.25
N THR A 199 7.42 10.92 16.16
CA THR A 199 6.58 11.77 15.35
C THR A 199 6.74 13.18 15.88
N SER A 200 7.22 14.06 15.00
CA SER A 200 7.36 15.50 15.22
C SER A 200 6.02 16.10 15.68
N THR A 201 5.76 16.06 16.99
CA THR A 201 4.62 16.70 17.66
C THR A 201 4.56 18.20 17.36
N LYS A 202 5.70 18.80 16.98
CA LYS A 202 5.81 20.19 16.49
C LYS A 202 5.06 20.47 15.19
N LYS A 203 4.83 19.49 14.31
CA LYS A 203 4.07 19.72 13.06
C LYS A 203 2.56 19.72 13.27
N VAL A 204 2.07 18.91 14.21
CA VAL A 204 0.64 18.84 14.53
C VAL A 204 0.19 20.11 15.26
N SER A 205 1.04 20.66 16.16
CA SER A 205 0.74 21.94 16.81
C SER A 205 0.74 23.12 15.83
N PHE A 206 1.57 23.08 14.77
CA PHE A 206 1.59 24.12 13.73
C PHE A 206 0.27 24.16 12.94
N LEU A 207 -0.27 23.00 12.53
CA LEU A 207 -1.56 22.94 11.85
C LEU A 207 -2.72 23.40 12.74
N LYS A 208 -2.70 23.03 14.03
CA LYS A 208 -3.73 23.43 15.00
C LYS A 208 -3.77 24.95 15.17
N ASN A 209 -2.61 25.61 15.22
CA ASN A 209 -2.51 27.07 15.29
C ASN A 209 -2.91 27.75 13.97
N TYR A 210 -2.59 27.15 12.83
CA TYR A 210 -2.97 27.70 11.52
C TYR A 210 -4.49 27.65 11.32
N LEU A 211 -5.13 26.53 11.66
CA LEU A 211 -6.59 26.38 11.62
C LEU A 211 -7.30 27.35 12.58
N LYS A 212 -6.72 27.62 13.75
CA LYS A 212 -7.27 28.59 14.73
C LYS A 212 -7.25 30.04 14.23
N LYS A 213 -6.40 30.35 13.24
CA LYS A 213 -6.23 31.70 12.67
C LYS A 213 -7.14 31.96 11.47
N ILE A 214 -7.73 30.92 10.89
CA ILE A 214 -8.72 31.07 9.83
C ILE A 214 -10.04 31.44 10.50
N HIS A 215 -10.38 32.73 10.46
CA HIS A 215 -11.70 33.22 10.86
C HIS A 215 -12.70 32.72 9.82
N PHE A 216 -13.33 31.58 10.08
CA PHE A 216 -14.51 31.18 9.34
C PHE A 216 -15.61 32.19 9.69
N PRO A 217 -16.12 32.99 8.74
CA PRO A 217 -17.31 33.77 8.99
C PRO A 217 -18.38 32.80 9.48
N LYS A 218 -19.07 33.16 10.57
CA LYS A 218 -20.20 32.37 11.06
C LYS A 218 -21.23 32.37 9.94
N LEU A 219 -21.17 31.39 9.05
CA LEU A 219 -22.27 31.10 8.16
C LEU A 219 -23.43 30.79 9.10
N SER A 220 -24.42 31.66 9.11
CA SER A 220 -25.74 31.40 9.67
C SER A 220 -26.35 30.30 8.82
N ILE A 221 -25.91 29.06 9.06
CA ILE A 221 -26.55 27.88 8.51
C ILE A 221 -27.98 27.97 9.04
N PRO A 222 -29.00 28.13 8.17
CA PRO A 222 -30.38 28.00 8.62
C PRO A 222 -30.45 26.68 9.34
N LYS A 223 -31.04 26.67 10.54
CA LYS A 223 -31.08 25.59 11.52
C LYS A 223 -31.61 24.31 10.86
N ALA A 224 -30.76 23.64 10.09
CA ALA A 224 -31.04 22.40 9.41
C ALA A 224 -31.15 21.38 10.53
N GLU A 225 -32.31 20.74 10.60
CA GLU A 225 -32.64 19.69 11.53
C GLU A 225 -31.43 18.81 11.77
N SER A 226 -30.87 18.97 12.97
CA SER A 226 -29.69 18.27 13.41
C SER A 226 -29.94 16.78 13.21
N GLN A 227 -29.20 16.17 12.29
CA GLN A 227 -29.07 14.72 12.22
C GLN A 227 -28.54 14.27 13.58
N LYS A 228 -29.48 13.78 14.37
CA LYS A 228 -29.33 13.19 15.68
C LYS A 228 -28.18 12.20 15.59
N GLN A 229 -27.11 12.46 16.33
CA GLN A 229 -26.15 11.41 16.66
C GLN A 229 -26.99 10.24 17.18
N VAL A 230 -26.92 9.10 16.50
CA VAL A 230 -27.52 7.85 16.97
C VAL A 230 -26.67 7.44 18.16
N GLU A 231 -26.92 8.09 19.30
CA GLU A 231 -26.72 7.45 20.60
C GLU A 231 -27.32 6.07 20.46
N SER A 232 -26.52 5.06 20.79
CA SER A 232 -26.94 3.67 20.95
C SER A 232 -28.04 3.63 21.98
N LYS A 233 -29.25 3.96 21.53
CA LYS A 233 -30.49 3.97 22.28
C LYS A 233 -30.55 2.59 22.87
N LYS A 234 -30.45 2.49 24.20
CA LYS A 234 -30.60 1.23 24.94
C LYS A 234 -31.82 0.53 24.34
N VAL A 235 -31.56 -0.49 23.54
CA VAL A 235 -32.58 -1.18 22.76
C VAL A 235 -33.52 -1.75 23.81
N SER A 236 -34.75 -1.24 23.83
CA SER A 236 -35.79 -1.81 24.69
C SER A 236 -35.83 -3.30 24.37
N LYS A 237 -35.65 -4.16 25.37
CA LYS A 237 -35.83 -5.60 25.21
C LYS A 237 -37.16 -5.81 24.51
N ASN A 238 -37.12 -6.30 23.28
CA ASN A 238 -38.33 -6.66 22.57
C ASN A 238 -38.88 -7.94 23.17
N ASP A 239 -40.21 -8.02 23.21
CA ASP A 239 -40.96 -9.21 23.63
C ASP A 239 -40.92 -10.27 22.52
N ILE A 240 -39.72 -10.65 22.06
CA ILE A 240 -39.57 -11.87 21.28
C ILE A 240 -39.67 -13.00 22.28
N ASN A 241 -40.78 -13.73 22.22
CA ASN A 241 -40.99 -14.90 23.06
C ASN A 241 -40.02 -16.00 22.60
N LEU A 242 -38.83 -15.99 23.19
CA LEU A 242 -37.78 -16.98 23.01
C LEU A 242 -38.02 -18.10 24.02
N GLY A 243 -38.03 -19.35 23.56
CA GLY A 243 -38.00 -20.49 24.45
C GLY A 243 -36.74 -20.49 25.33
N ALA A 244 -36.76 -21.25 26.43
CA ALA A 244 -35.66 -21.30 27.41
C ALA A 244 -34.28 -21.65 26.81
N TYR A 245 -34.26 -22.32 25.66
CA TYR A 245 -33.06 -22.74 24.95
C TYR A 245 -32.98 -22.22 23.50
N GLU A 246 -33.88 -21.30 23.12
CA GLU A 246 -33.88 -20.73 21.77
C GLU A 246 -32.98 -19.50 21.70
N THR A 247 -32.18 -19.41 20.65
CA THR A 247 -31.38 -18.22 20.33
C THR A 247 -32.15 -17.27 19.41
N GLU A 248 -31.68 -16.03 19.30
CA GLU A 248 -32.24 -15.06 18.34
C GLU A 248 -32.12 -15.56 16.88
N ILE A 249 -31.08 -16.34 16.57
CA ILE A 249 -30.88 -16.96 15.25
C ILE A 249 -31.97 -18.00 14.98
N ASP A 250 -32.33 -18.81 15.98
CA ASP A 250 -33.41 -19.80 15.86
C ASP A 250 -34.76 -19.10 15.62
N ALA A 251 -35.00 -17.98 16.31
CA ALA A 251 -36.19 -17.15 16.08
C ALA A 251 -36.21 -16.54 14.67
N VAL A 252 -35.06 -16.12 14.13
CA VAL A 252 -34.96 -15.68 12.72
C VAL A 252 -35.31 -16.83 11.78
N TYR A 253 -34.75 -18.02 11.99
CA TYR A 253 -35.05 -19.18 11.16
C TYR A 253 -36.53 -19.55 11.19
N ARG A 254 -37.16 -19.56 12.38
CA ARG A 254 -38.61 -19.78 12.55
C ARG A 254 -39.43 -18.77 11.73
N LEU A 255 -39.03 -17.50 11.74
CA LEU A 255 -39.69 -16.46 10.95
C LEU A 255 -39.55 -16.65 9.44
N VAL A 256 -38.37 -17.06 8.97
CA VAL A 256 -38.19 -17.42 7.55
C VAL A 256 -39.06 -18.63 7.21
N LYS A 257 -39.17 -19.62 8.11
CA LYS A 257 -39.99 -20.82 7.91
C LYS A 257 -41.49 -20.52 7.82
N GLU A 258 -42.00 -19.62 8.66
CA GLU A 258 -43.40 -19.21 8.66
C GLU A 258 -43.77 -18.36 7.43
N LYS A 259 -42.93 -17.36 7.09
CA LYS A 259 -43.24 -16.42 6.01
C LYS A 259 -42.77 -16.86 4.63
N LYS A 260 -41.87 -17.84 4.54
CA LYS A 260 -41.17 -18.37 3.35
C LYS A 260 -40.28 -17.36 2.62
N ASN A 261 -40.67 -16.09 2.56
CA ASN A 261 -39.92 -15.01 1.95
C ASN A 261 -40.01 -13.77 2.85
N ILE A 262 -38.88 -13.35 3.43
CA ILE A 262 -38.84 -12.19 4.33
C ILE A 262 -37.69 -11.24 3.93
N PRO A 263 -37.94 -9.93 3.76
CA PRO A 263 -36.88 -8.97 3.50
C PRO A 263 -36.02 -8.77 4.76
N LEU A 264 -34.72 -8.56 4.56
CA LEU A 264 -33.73 -8.39 5.64
C LEU A 264 -34.11 -7.25 6.60
N GLN A 265 -34.70 -6.17 6.05
CA GLN A 265 -35.12 -4.99 6.82
C GLN A 265 -36.24 -5.30 7.82
N ASP A 266 -37.12 -6.26 7.54
CA ASP A 266 -38.16 -6.68 8.48
C ASP A 266 -37.55 -7.37 9.71
N ILE A 267 -36.47 -8.13 9.50
CA ILE A 267 -35.74 -8.80 10.59
C ILE A 267 -35.01 -7.76 11.44
N VAL A 268 -34.31 -6.81 10.80
CA VAL A 268 -33.67 -5.68 11.50
C VAL A 268 -34.68 -4.94 12.37
N SER A 269 -35.86 -4.64 11.82
CA SER A 269 -36.91 -3.90 12.52
C SER A 269 -37.54 -4.72 13.66
N LYS A 270 -37.78 -6.01 13.42
CA LYS A 270 -38.43 -6.91 14.40
C LYS A 270 -37.51 -7.25 15.57
N PHE A 271 -36.22 -7.44 15.32
CA PHE A 271 -35.24 -7.77 16.34
C PHE A 271 -34.58 -6.53 16.97
N LYS A 272 -34.79 -5.33 16.38
CA LYS A 272 -34.15 -4.06 16.80
C LYS A 272 -32.63 -4.18 16.92
N VAL A 273 -32.01 -5.02 16.11
CA VAL A 273 -30.55 -5.18 16.00
C VAL A 273 -30.04 -4.41 14.79
N THR A 274 -28.72 -4.21 14.70
CA THR A 274 -28.12 -3.58 13.52
C THR A 274 -28.12 -4.53 12.33
N GLU A 275 -28.13 -3.97 11.12
CA GLU A 275 -28.10 -4.77 9.89
C GLU A 275 -26.88 -5.69 9.82
N ALA A 276 -25.72 -5.25 10.33
CA ALA A 276 -24.50 -6.06 10.38
C ALA A 276 -24.68 -7.35 11.19
N ILE A 277 -25.38 -7.30 12.32
CA ILE A 277 -25.65 -8.47 13.16
C ILE A 277 -26.59 -9.45 12.43
N VAL A 278 -27.64 -8.93 11.79
CA VAL A 278 -28.56 -9.75 11.00
C VAL A 278 -27.85 -10.41 9.82
N GLN A 279 -26.96 -9.70 9.14
CA GLN A 279 -26.16 -10.27 8.04
C GLN A 279 -25.26 -11.41 8.52
N GLU A 280 -24.69 -11.30 9.72
CA GLU A 280 -23.89 -12.37 10.33
C GLU A 280 -24.74 -13.61 10.65
N TRP A 281 -25.93 -13.41 11.23
CA TRP A 281 -26.88 -14.50 11.47
C TRP A 281 -27.33 -15.19 10.18
N VAL A 282 -27.67 -14.40 9.16
CA VAL A 282 -28.07 -14.89 7.84
C VAL A 282 -26.96 -15.72 7.20
N ARG A 283 -25.71 -15.25 7.30
CA ARG A 283 -24.56 -15.97 6.78
C ARG A 283 -24.40 -17.34 7.46
N ILE A 284 -24.60 -17.43 8.78
CA ILE A 284 -24.57 -18.70 9.50
C ILE A 284 -25.67 -19.65 8.97
N LEU A 285 -26.90 -19.15 8.81
CA LEU A 285 -28.02 -19.95 8.27
C LEU A 285 -27.78 -20.42 6.83
N GLU A 286 -27.12 -19.59 6.00
CA GLU A 286 -26.74 -19.92 4.63
C GLU A 286 -25.61 -20.96 4.58
N GLU A 287 -24.58 -20.84 5.43
CA GLU A 287 -23.49 -21.81 5.55
C GLU A 287 -24.01 -23.21 5.91
N HIS A 288 -25.06 -23.28 6.74
CA HIS A 288 -25.75 -24.53 7.10
C HIS A 288 -26.84 -24.97 6.11
N LYS A 289 -27.01 -24.28 4.97
CA LYS A 289 -28.02 -24.58 3.93
C LYS A 289 -29.46 -24.62 4.46
N LEU A 290 -29.77 -23.80 5.46
CA LEU A 290 -31.13 -23.66 5.99
C LEU A 290 -31.93 -22.61 5.21
N VAL A 291 -31.23 -21.55 4.78
CA VAL A 291 -31.79 -20.38 4.09
C VAL A 291 -30.89 -20.00 2.91
N ILE A 292 -31.48 -19.35 1.90
CA ILE A 292 -30.78 -18.74 0.76
C ILE A 292 -31.09 -17.24 0.74
N VAL A 293 -30.07 -16.44 0.44
CA VAL A 293 -30.23 -14.99 0.25
C VAL A 293 -30.50 -14.70 -1.23
N HIS A 294 -31.66 -14.13 -1.52
CA HIS A 294 -32.04 -13.66 -2.84
C HIS A 294 -31.88 -12.13 -2.93
N TYR A 295 -31.03 -11.69 -3.85
CA TYR A 295 -30.77 -10.27 -4.14
C TYR A 295 -31.60 -9.82 -5.35
N PRO A 296 -32.74 -9.15 -5.15
CA PRO A 296 -33.50 -8.59 -6.27
C PRO A 296 -32.70 -7.48 -6.96
N THR A 297 -33.02 -7.19 -8.23
CA THR A 297 -32.38 -6.10 -9.00
C THR A 297 -32.55 -4.74 -8.33
N PHE A 298 -33.71 -4.53 -7.69
CA PHE A 298 -34.02 -3.34 -6.91
C PHE A 298 -34.62 -3.77 -5.57
N GLY A 299 -34.11 -3.22 -4.48
CA GLY A 299 -34.63 -3.46 -3.13
C GLY A 299 -33.63 -4.09 -2.17
N SER A 300 -34.12 -4.44 -0.97
CA SER A 300 -33.34 -5.09 0.07
C SER A 300 -33.21 -6.60 -0.19
N PRO A 301 -32.15 -7.26 0.32
CA PRO A 301 -32.02 -8.71 0.23
C PRO A 301 -33.19 -9.41 0.88
N THR A 302 -33.63 -10.51 0.29
CA THR A 302 -34.76 -11.33 0.79
C THR A 302 -34.27 -12.73 1.14
N LEU A 303 -34.77 -13.29 2.23
CA LEU A 303 -34.41 -14.62 2.71
C LEU A 303 -35.48 -15.62 2.30
N LYS A 304 -35.06 -16.76 1.75
CA LYS A 304 -35.93 -17.89 1.35
C LYS A 304 -35.45 -19.20 1.96
N LEU A 305 -36.36 -20.14 2.21
CA LEU A 305 -35.98 -21.49 2.64
C LEU A 305 -35.19 -22.21 1.55
N PHE A 306 -34.15 -22.95 1.95
CA PHE A 306 -33.31 -23.69 1.01
C PHE A 306 -34.08 -24.81 0.29
N GLU A 307 -35.00 -25.51 0.98
CA GLU A 307 -35.78 -26.62 0.40
C GLU A 307 -36.61 -26.19 -0.80
N GLU A 308 -37.27 -25.03 -0.74
CA GLU A 308 -38.10 -24.52 -1.83
C GLU A 308 -37.30 -24.18 -3.10
N SER A 309 -36.00 -23.90 -2.96
CA SER A 309 -35.14 -23.64 -4.11
C SER A 309 -34.87 -24.91 -4.92
N LYS A 310 -34.68 -26.05 -4.26
CA LYS A 310 -34.42 -27.34 -4.92
C LYS A 310 -35.62 -27.79 -5.73
N THR A 311 -36.81 -27.74 -5.12
CA THR A 311 -38.05 -28.18 -5.78
C THR A 311 -38.34 -27.34 -7.03
N ASN A 312 -38.09 -26.04 -6.97
CA ASN A 312 -38.27 -25.16 -8.13
C ASN A 312 -37.26 -25.44 -9.25
N LEU A 313 -36.01 -25.73 -8.92
CA LEU A 313 -34.99 -26.10 -9.91
C LEU A 313 -35.34 -27.42 -10.62
N GLU A 314 -35.72 -28.46 -9.87
CA GLU A 314 -36.14 -29.74 -10.45
C GLU A 314 -37.37 -29.61 -11.36
N ASN A 315 -38.32 -28.74 -10.99
CA ASN A 315 -39.51 -28.48 -11.82
C ASN A 315 -39.17 -27.72 -13.12
N ILE A 316 -38.15 -26.85 -13.09
CA ILE A 316 -37.68 -26.14 -14.30
C ILE A 316 -36.98 -27.11 -15.25
N GLU A 317 -36.12 -28.00 -14.74
CA GLU A 317 -35.40 -29.00 -15.55
C GLU A 317 -36.37 -29.97 -16.25
N LYS A 318 -37.36 -30.50 -15.53
CA LYS A 318 -38.41 -31.37 -16.11
C LYS A 318 -39.24 -30.67 -17.18
N LYS A 319 -39.37 -29.34 -17.11
CA LYS A 319 -40.13 -28.55 -18.10
C LYS A 319 -39.30 -28.27 -19.35
N SER A 320 -37.97 -28.21 -19.24
CA SER A 320 -37.08 -28.11 -20.42
C SER A 320 -36.95 -29.42 -21.18
N GLU A 321 -37.04 -30.59 -20.53
CA GLU A 321 -36.93 -31.89 -21.20
C GLU A 321 -38.18 -32.29 -22.01
N LYS A 322 -39.34 -31.68 -21.74
CA LYS A 322 -40.61 -31.96 -22.45
C LYS A 322 -40.86 -31.07 -23.67
N LYS A 323 -39.95 -30.15 -24.01
CA LYS A 323 -40.05 -29.27 -25.17
C LYS A 323 -39.12 -29.72 -26.28
#